data_AF-A0A821Y596-F1
#
_entry.id   AF-A0A821Y596-F1
#
_cell.length_a   1.000
_cell.length_b   1.000
_cell.length_c   1.000
_cell.angle_alpha   90.00
_cell.angle_beta   90.00
_cell.angle_gamma   90.00
#
_symmetry.space_group_name_H-M   'P 1'
#
loop_
_entity.id
_entity.type
_entity.pdbx_description
1 polymer ?
#
loop_
_entity_poly.entity_id
_entity_poly.type
_entity_poly.pdbx_seq_one_letter_code
_entity_poly.pdbx_strand_id
1 'polypeptide(L)'
;AISSSICTSPIGLLSLTYCSKGLHSIGQIKSINDESFLPDENQSVEIQSSNGKLPMPESCLNWLRTYFHTPKKLTKTPELCPNVASRK
;
A
#
# COMPACT_ATOMS: atom_id res chain seq x y z
N ALA A 1 -11.78 -5.32 -12.94
CA ALA A 1 -11.54 -3.85 -12.92
C ALA A 1 -10.31 -3.57 -12.08
N ILE A 2 -9.48 -2.60 -12.47
CA ILE A 2 -8.36 -2.12 -11.68
C ILE A 2 -8.83 -0.87 -10.92
N SER A 3 -8.34 -0.69 -9.70
CA SER A 3 -8.59 0.47 -8.86
C SER A 3 -7.28 0.91 -8.21
N SER A 4 -7.26 2.16 -7.76
CA SER A 4 -6.11 2.76 -7.13
C SER A 4 -6.52 3.50 -5.87
N SER A 5 -5.65 3.59 -4.88
CA SER A 5 -5.87 4.39 -3.69
C SER A 5 -4.58 5.05 -3.26
N ILE A 6 -4.71 6.18 -2.57
CA ILE A 6 -3.62 6.83 -1.86
C ILE A 6 -3.82 6.56 -0.37
N CYS A 7 -2.77 6.14 0.31
CA CYS A 7 -2.78 5.99 1.76
C CYS A 7 -1.66 6.77 2.44
N THR A 8 -1.88 7.16 3.68
CA THR A 8 -0.82 7.60 4.58
C THR A 8 0.05 6.42 4.99
N SER A 9 1.29 6.72 5.38
CA SER A 9 2.20 5.77 6.02
C SER A 9 3.31 6.52 6.77
N PRO A 10 4.07 5.85 7.65
CA PRO A 10 5.25 6.44 8.28
C PRO A 10 6.32 6.97 7.34
N ILE A 11 6.32 6.57 6.07
CA ILE A 11 7.25 7.09 5.06
C ILE A 11 6.55 8.06 4.09
N GLY A 12 5.43 8.65 4.49
CA GLY A 12 4.64 9.56 3.67
C GLY A 12 3.59 8.84 2.81
N LEU A 13 3.12 9.49 1.75
CA LEU A 13 2.00 8.99 0.95
C LEU A 13 2.41 7.84 0.02
N LEU A 14 1.62 6.78 0.03
CA LEU A 14 1.77 5.64 -0.87
C LEU A 14 0.64 5.60 -1.88
N SER A 15 0.99 5.40 -3.15
CA SER A 15 0.07 5.05 -4.22
C SER A 15 0.00 3.53 -4.34
N LEU A 16 -1.22 3.00 -4.29
CA LEU A 16 -1.53 1.59 -4.36
C LEU A 16 -2.40 1.34 -5.58
N THR A 17 -2.06 0.33 -6.40
CA THR A 17 -2.90 -0.14 -7.50
C THR A 17 -3.27 -1.59 -7.26
N TYR A 18 -4.53 -1.96 -7.42
CA TYR A 18 -5.06 -3.28 -7.07
C TYR A 18 -6.28 -3.67 -7.92
N CYS A 19 -6.67 -4.93 -7.85
CA CYS A 19 -7.95 -5.43 -8.33
C CYS A 19 -8.56 -6.38 -7.30
N SER A 20 -9.69 -7.00 -7.63
CA SER A 20 -10.35 -7.98 -6.76
C SER A 20 -9.52 -9.24 -6.49
N LYS A 21 -8.44 -9.47 -7.24
CA LYS A 21 -7.51 -10.60 -7.07
C LYS A 21 -6.23 -10.24 -6.32
N GLY A 22 -6.06 -8.99 -5.87
CA GLY A 22 -4.90 -8.56 -5.09
C GLY A 22 -4.19 -7.32 -5.64
N LEU A 23 -3.03 -7.04 -5.04
CA LEU A 23 -2.19 -5.86 -5.31
C LEU A 23 -1.45 -5.99 -6.64
N HIS A 24 -1.40 -4.91 -7.40
CA HIS A 24 -0.62 -4.79 -8.64
C HIS A 24 0.68 -4.03 -8.40
N SER A 25 0.62 -2.93 -7.66
CA SER A 25 1.79 -2.11 -7.36
C SER A 25 1.59 -1.29 -6.09
N ILE A 26 2.72 -0.99 -5.44
CA ILE A 26 2.85 -0.05 -4.34
C ILE A 26 4.03 0.87 -4.66
N GLY A 27 3.88 2.16 -4.43
CA GLY A 27 4.97 3.11 -4.61
C GLY A 27 4.76 4.36 -3.78
N GLN A 28 5.85 4.94 -3.31
CA GLN A 28 5.83 6.23 -2.65
C GLN A 28 5.55 7.33 -3.69
N ILE A 29 4.73 8.32 -3.32
CA ILE A 29 4.40 9.42 -4.26
C ILE A 29 5.66 10.27 -4.52
N LYS A 30 5.87 10.64 -5.79
CA LYS A 30 7.09 11.27 -6.35
C LYS A 30 7.53 12.59 -5.69
N SER A 31 6.73 13.18 -4.79
CA SER A 31 7.09 14.39 -4.07
C SER A 31 8.07 14.17 -2.93
N ILE A 32 8.44 12.91 -2.65
CA ILE A 32 9.41 12.56 -1.61
C ILE A 32 10.79 12.37 -2.23
N ASN A 33 11.74 13.20 -1.82
CA ASN A 33 13.16 13.13 -2.14
C ASN A 33 13.98 13.19 -0.82
N ASP A 34 15.31 13.13 -0.90
CA ASP A 34 16.17 13.10 0.29
C ASP A 34 16.02 14.36 1.18
N GLU A 35 15.59 15.49 0.60
CA GLU A 35 15.37 16.75 1.33
C GLU A 35 13.98 16.83 1.98
N SER A 36 12.97 16.17 1.39
CA SER A 36 11.57 16.19 1.86
C SER A 36 11.16 14.90 2.59
N PHE A 37 12.08 13.95 2.76
CA PHE A 37 11.83 12.71 3.48
C PHE A 37 11.82 12.95 5.00
N LEU A 38 10.62 13.16 5.52
CA LEU A 38 10.34 13.34 6.94
C LEU A 38 9.46 12.17 7.43
N PRO A 39 10.04 11.02 7.77
CA PRO A 39 9.27 9.89 8.26
C PRO A 39 8.66 10.19 9.64
N ASP A 40 7.43 9.74 9.86
CA ASP A 40 6.74 9.84 11.14
C ASP A 40 6.29 8.44 11.57
N GLU A 41 7.01 7.86 12.53
CA GLU A 41 6.72 6.52 13.05
C GLU A 41 5.32 6.39 13.69
N ASN A 42 4.72 7.52 14.10
CA ASN A 42 3.37 7.54 14.68
C ASN A 42 2.27 7.69 13.62
N GLN A 43 2.62 7.95 12.36
CA GLN A 43 1.64 8.11 11.29
C GLN A 43 0.93 6.79 11.00
N SER A 44 -0.39 6.77 11.23
CA SER A 44 -1.24 5.62 10.90
C SER A 44 -1.32 5.40 9.38
N VAL A 45 -1.53 4.14 8.99
CA VAL A 45 -1.81 3.75 7.59
C VAL A 45 -3.31 3.78 7.33
N GLU A 46 -3.77 4.80 6.61
CA GLU A 46 -5.18 5.08 6.32
C GLU A 46 -5.37 5.50 4.86
N ILE A 47 -6.49 5.10 4.25
CA ILE A 47 -6.83 5.48 2.87
C ILE A 47 -7.29 6.95 2.87
N GLN A 48 -6.57 7.82 2.16
CA GLN A 48 -6.96 9.22 1.98
C GLN A 48 -7.89 9.41 0.78
N SER A 49 -7.61 8.69 -0.31
CA SER A 49 -8.41 8.78 -1.53
C SER A 49 -8.43 7.45 -2.26
N SER A 50 -9.53 7.19 -2.95
CA SER A 50 -9.70 6.00 -3.78
C SER A 50 -10.24 6.40 -5.14
N ASN A 51 -9.56 5.95 -6.19
CA ASN A 51 -9.95 6.12 -7.58
C ASN A 51 -10.24 4.73 -8.16
N GLY A 52 -11.52 4.42 -8.32
CA GLY A 52 -11.99 3.17 -8.91
C GLY A 52 -13.28 2.67 -8.28
N LYS A 53 -13.79 1.55 -8.80
CA LYS A 53 -15.05 0.94 -8.34
C LYS A 53 -14.86 -0.09 -7.22
N LEU A 54 -13.61 -0.50 -6.94
CA LEU A 54 -13.32 -1.54 -5.97
C LEU A 54 -12.74 -0.96 -4.68
N PRO A 55 -13.23 -1.38 -3.49
CA PRO A 55 -12.57 -1.06 -2.24
C PRO A 55 -11.18 -1.72 -2.19
N MET A 56 -10.26 -1.11 -1.45
CA MET A 56 -8.95 -1.70 -1.16
C MET A 56 -9.14 -3.08 -0.52
N PRO A 57 -8.45 -4.14 -0.99
CA PRO A 57 -8.41 -5.41 -0.28
C PRO A 57 -7.94 -5.22 1.16
N GLU A 58 -8.78 -5.59 2.13
CA GLU A 58 -8.49 -5.43 3.55
C GLU A 58 -7.20 -6.16 3.95
N SER A 59 -6.94 -7.32 3.34
CA SER A 59 -5.70 -8.09 3.50
C SER A 59 -4.45 -7.25 3.19
N CYS A 60 -4.48 -6.42 2.14
CA CYS A 60 -3.37 -5.56 1.76
C CYS A 60 -3.20 -4.39 2.74
N LEU A 61 -4.29 -3.74 3.13
CA LEU A 61 -4.25 -2.62 4.07
C LEU A 61 -3.78 -3.06 5.46
N ASN A 62 -4.27 -4.21 5.94
CA ASN A 62 -3.84 -4.78 7.21
C ASN A 62 -2.38 -5.21 7.18
N TRP A 63 -1.91 -5.73 6.04
CA TRP A 63 -0.49 -6.03 5.84
C TRP A 63 0.37 -4.77 5.99
N LEU A 64 -0.01 -3.66 5.35
CA LEU A 64 0.73 -2.39 5.45
C LEU A 64 0.75 -1.85 6.88
N ARG A 65 -0.39 -1.87 7.59
CA ARG A 65 -0.46 -1.50 9.01
C ARG A 65 0.47 -2.34 9.87
N THR A 66 0.50 -3.64 9.63
CA THR A 66 1.37 -4.57 10.36
C THR A 66 2.84 -4.32 10.03
N TYR A 67 3.17 -4.10 8.76
CA TYR A 67 4.53 -3.81 8.30
C TYR A 67 5.12 -2.59 8.99
N PHE A 68 4.35 -1.50 9.09
CA PHE A 68 4.84 -0.26 9.68
C PHE A 68 4.82 -0.24 11.21
N HIS A 69 3.80 -0.82 11.86
CA HIS A 69 3.65 -0.68 13.32
C HIS A 69 4.03 -1.93 14.13
N THR A 70 3.94 -3.13 13.55
CA THR A 70 4.23 -4.38 14.26
C THR A 70 4.93 -5.42 13.36
N PRO A 71 6.08 -5.09 12.75
CA PRO A 71 6.71 -5.93 11.72
C PRO A 71 7.02 -7.35 12.21
N LYS A 72 7.27 -7.55 13.51
CA LYS A 72 7.47 -8.88 14.12
C LYS A 72 6.28 -9.82 14.00
N LYS A 73 5.07 -9.30 13.71
CA LYS A 73 3.84 -10.07 13.49
C LYS A 73 3.61 -10.43 12.02
N LEU A 74 4.46 -9.98 11.10
CA LEU A 74 4.35 -10.32 9.69
C LEU A 74 4.71 -11.78 9.46
N THR A 75 3.76 -12.55 8.92
CA THR A 75 3.96 -13.97 8.60
C THR A 75 3.94 -14.24 7.10
N LYS A 76 3.35 -13.35 6.30
CA LYS A 76 3.15 -13.50 4.85
C LYS A 76 3.24 -12.14 4.17
N THR A 77 3.53 -12.12 2.88
CA THR A 77 3.39 -10.95 1.99
C THR A 77 1.92 -10.70 1.65
N PRO A 78 1.53 -9.49 1.21
CA PRO A 78 0.16 -9.26 0.78
C PRO A 78 -0.14 -10.07 -0.48
N GLU A 79 -1.42 -10.35 -0.72
CA GLU A 79 -1.86 -11.05 -1.93
C GLU A 79 -1.55 -10.20 -3.16
N LEU A 80 -0.67 -10.70 -4.01
CA LEU A 80 -0.35 -10.09 -5.30
C LEU A 80 -1.30 -10.63 -6.37
N CYS A 81 -1.73 -9.76 -7.28
CA CYS A 81 -2.57 -10.16 -8.39
C CYS A 81 -1.81 -11.18 -9.28
N PRO A 82 -2.40 -12.36 -9.57
CA PRO A 82 -1.73 -13.41 -10.34
C PRO A 82 -1.36 -12.95 -11.76
N ASN A 83 -2.15 -12.06 -12.35
CA ASN A 83 -1.85 -11.49 -13.68
C ASN A 83 -0.62 -10.58 -13.70
N VAL A 84 -0.17 -10.12 -12.52
CA VAL A 84 1.07 -9.36 -12.34
C VAL A 84 2.20 -10.30 -11.90
N ALA A 85 1.91 -11.22 -10.97
CA ALA A 85 2.90 -12.15 -10.42
C ALA A 85 3.40 -13.22 -11.41
N SER A 86 2.61 -13.59 -12.41
CA SER A 86 2.97 -14.59 -13.43
C SER A 86 3.92 -14.07 -14.52
N ARG A 87 4.39 -12.82 -14.46
CA ARG A 87 5.44 -12.30 -15.36
C ARG A 87 6.84 -12.60 -14.81
N LYS A 88 7.11 -13.85 -14.47
CA LYS A 88 8.46 -14.33 -14.15
C LYS A 88 8.94 -15.25 -15.26
#